data_AF-A0AB34I3P6-F1
#
_entry.id   AF-A0AB34I3P6-F1
#
_cell.length_a   1.000
_cell.length_b   1.000
_cell.length_c   1.000
_cell.angle_alpha   90.00
_cell.angle_beta   90.00
_cell.angle_gamma   90.00
#
_symmetry.space_group_name_H-M   'P 1'
#
loop_
_entity.id
_entity.type
_entity.pdbx_description
1 polymer ?
#
loop_
_entity_poly.entity_id
_entity_poly.type
_entity_poly.pdbx_seq_one_letter_code
_entity_poly.pdbx_strand_id
1 'polypeptide(L)'
;MKVDSGVVHFTPLTRPRIEQPFRLVEKVVQNAFQFRRKYCHRGLGMLFPEAWRLESTGKLLQLADVDPTLRPTQLSVSHFKSLCDVYRKMCDEDPHLFAYNFREELKQKSEKRG
;
A
#
# COMPACT_ATOMS: atom_id res chain seq x y z
N MET A 1 25.71 -12.11 -15.30
CA MET A 1 26.00 -10.97 -14.40
C MET A 1 26.79 -11.49 -13.21
N LYS A 2 27.93 -10.87 -12.89
CA LYS A 2 28.63 -11.07 -11.61
C LYS A 2 28.02 -10.09 -10.61
N VAL A 3 27.70 -10.55 -9.42
CA VAL A 3 27.14 -9.75 -8.32
C VAL A 3 28.03 -9.95 -7.10
N ASP A 4 28.15 -8.91 -6.27
CA ASP A 4 28.90 -8.95 -5.02
C ASP A 4 28.02 -9.46 -3.86
N SER A 5 28.64 -10.09 -2.86
CA SER A 5 27.95 -10.58 -1.66
C SER A 5 27.99 -9.55 -0.54
N GLY A 6 26.84 -9.22 0.05
CA GLY A 6 26.75 -8.43 1.27
C GLY A 6 26.33 -9.29 2.45
N VAL A 7 27.09 -9.27 3.55
CA VAL A 7 26.69 -9.91 4.81
C VAL A 7 25.90 -8.90 5.64
N VAL A 8 24.68 -9.27 6.04
CA VAL A 8 23.80 -8.45 6.87
C VAL A 8 23.32 -9.24 8.09
N HIS A 9 23.22 -8.57 9.23
CA HIS A 9 22.71 -9.15 10.47
C HIS A 9 21.48 -8.36 10.91
N PHE A 10 20.38 -9.05 11.20
CA PHE A 10 19.14 -8.46 11.69
C PHE A 10 18.81 -9.00 13.07
N THR A 11 18.66 -8.09 14.04
CA THR A 11 18.12 -8.39 15.37
C THR A 11 16.68 -7.90 15.42
N PRO A 12 15.70 -8.76 15.78
CA PRO A 12 14.33 -8.31 15.97
C PRO A 12 14.25 -7.14 16.96
N LEU A 13 13.43 -6.15 16.64
CA LEU A 13 13.17 -5.04 17.56
C LEU A 13 12.29 -5.52 18.72
N THR A 14 12.56 -5.02 19.94
CA THR A 14 11.73 -5.30 21.12
C THR A 14 10.27 -4.86 20.92
N ARG A 15 10.05 -3.77 20.18
CA ARG A 15 8.73 -3.35 19.69
C ARG A 15 8.79 -3.07 18.19
N PRO A 16 7.84 -3.59 17.39
CA PRO A 16 7.81 -3.31 15.96
C PRO A 16 7.44 -1.83 15.73
N ARG A 17 7.94 -1.25 14.63
CA ARG A 17 7.61 0.14 14.26
C ARG A 17 6.18 0.30 13.74
N ILE A 18 5.57 -0.78 13.29
CA ILE A 18 4.19 -0.84 12.80
C ILE A 18 3.49 -1.97 13.54
N GLU A 19 2.50 -1.65 14.36
CA GLU A 19 1.74 -2.60 15.18
C GLU A 19 0.46 -3.04 14.46
N GLN A 20 0.60 -3.50 13.21
CA GLN A 20 -0.51 -4.00 12.40
C GLN A 20 -0.22 -5.44 11.92
N PRO A 21 -1.26 -6.23 11.60
CA PRO A 21 -1.06 -7.57 11.06
C PRO A 21 -0.14 -7.56 9.83
N PHE A 22 0.81 -8.49 9.78
CA PHE A 22 1.81 -8.53 8.71
C PHE A 22 1.20 -8.48 7.30
N ARG A 23 0.10 -9.20 7.06
CA ARG A 23 -0.59 -9.22 5.77
C ARG A 23 -1.15 -7.85 5.36
N LEU A 24 -1.56 -7.03 6.31
CA LEU A 24 -1.99 -5.66 6.05
C LEU A 24 -0.80 -4.79 5.67
N VAL A 25 0.28 -4.85 6.45
CA VAL A 25 1.52 -4.12 6.15
C VAL A 25 2.06 -4.51 4.78
N GLU A 26 2.15 -5.80 4.50
CA GLU A 26 2.57 -6.37 3.23
C GLU A 26 1.70 -5.84 2.07
N LYS A 27 0.36 -5.87 2.21
CA LYS A 27 -0.56 -5.38 1.19
C LYS A 27 -0.35 -3.89 0.89
N VAL A 28 -0.27 -3.05 1.93
CA VAL A 28 -0.06 -1.60 1.77
C VAL A 28 1.29 -1.30 1.11
N VAL A 29 2.37 -1.92 1.59
CA VAL A 29 3.72 -1.72 1.06
C VAL A 29 3.83 -2.20 -0.40
N GLN A 30 3.31 -3.38 -0.72
CA GLN A 30 3.34 -3.91 -2.09
C GLN A 30 2.60 -2.98 -3.07
N ASN A 31 1.42 -2.48 -2.71
CA ASN A 31 0.67 -1.56 -3.55
C ASN A 31 1.39 -0.21 -3.70
N ALA A 32 1.94 0.35 -2.63
CA ALA A 32 2.72 1.58 -2.69
C ALA A 32 3.91 1.46 -3.66
N PHE A 33 4.63 0.34 -3.66
CA PHE A 33 5.82 0.12 -4.48
C PHE A 33 5.55 -0.43 -5.89
N GLN A 34 4.30 -0.70 -6.26
CA GLN A 34 3.95 -1.24 -7.58
C GLN A 34 4.43 -0.35 -8.73
N PHE A 35 4.36 0.97 -8.56
CA PHE A 35 4.74 1.95 -9.57
C PHE A 35 5.88 2.86 -9.09
N ARG A 36 7.09 2.31 -8.95
CA ARG A 36 8.27 3.02 -8.39
C ARG A 36 8.60 4.38 -9.03
N ARG A 37 8.22 4.59 -10.31
CA ARG A 37 8.46 5.84 -11.06
C ARG A 37 7.31 6.85 -11.00
N LYS A 38 6.19 6.50 -10.35
CA LYS A 38 5.02 7.37 -10.18
C LYS A 38 4.93 7.86 -8.73
N TYR A 39 4.04 8.82 -8.48
CA TYR A 39 3.68 9.21 -7.12
C TYR A 39 2.97 8.09 -6.38
N CYS A 40 3.15 8.00 -5.07
CA CYS A 40 2.64 6.93 -4.21
C CYS A 40 1.11 6.82 -4.29
N HIS A 41 0.40 7.93 -4.53
CA HIS A 41 -1.04 7.97 -4.81
C HIS A 41 -1.46 6.95 -5.87
N ARG A 42 -0.66 6.76 -6.95
CA ARG A 42 -1.00 5.80 -8.01
C ARG A 42 -0.97 4.35 -7.52
N GLY A 43 0.01 4.00 -6.69
CA GLY A 43 0.15 2.65 -6.13
C GLY A 43 -0.88 2.39 -5.04
N LEU A 44 -0.98 3.32 -4.09
CA LEU A 44 -1.93 3.23 -2.97
C LEU A 44 -3.39 3.19 -3.43
N GLY A 45 -3.72 3.81 -4.57
CA GLY A 45 -5.06 3.71 -5.14
C GLY A 45 -5.47 2.29 -5.57
N MET A 46 -4.51 1.38 -5.77
CA MET A 46 -4.81 -0.02 -6.06
C MET A 46 -5.29 -0.81 -4.84
N LEU A 47 -5.32 -0.19 -3.66
CA LEU A 47 -6.00 -0.72 -2.46
C LEU A 47 -7.52 -0.59 -2.53
N PHE A 48 -8.04 0.24 -3.44
CA PHE A 48 -9.45 0.60 -3.50
C PHE A 48 -10.08 0.24 -4.86
N PRO A 49 -11.35 -0.24 -4.86
CA PRO A 49 -12.12 -0.46 -6.09
C PRO A 49 -12.25 0.82 -6.92
N GLU A 50 -12.31 0.67 -8.24
CA GLU A 50 -12.20 1.82 -9.14
C GLU A 50 -13.30 2.87 -8.93
N ALA A 51 -14.51 2.44 -8.58
CA ALA A 51 -15.67 3.30 -8.40
C ALA A 51 -15.47 4.44 -7.38
N TRP A 52 -14.61 4.23 -6.38
CA TRP A 52 -14.39 5.14 -5.25
C TRP A 52 -12.90 5.31 -4.93
N ARG A 53 -12.03 4.90 -5.86
CA ARG A 53 -10.58 4.93 -5.73
C ARG A 53 -10.04 6.31 -5.46
N LEU A 54 -10.49 7.32 -6.22
CA LEU A 54 -9.96 8.68 -6.13
C LEU A 54 -10.20 9.27 -4.74
N GLU A 55 -11.45 9.21 -4.27
CA GLU A 55 -11.85 9.72 -2.96
C GLU A 55 -11.15 8.95 -1.83
N SER A 56 -11.18 7.62 -1.87
CA SER A 56 -10.62 6.78 -0.81
C SER A 56 -9.10 6.92 -0.68
N THR A 57 -8.39 7.06 -1.81
CA THR A 57 -6.94 7.30 -1.80
C THR A 57 -6.61 8.66 -1.23
N GLY A 58 -7.38 9.69 -1.60
CA GLY A 58 -7.25 11.03 -1.03
C GLY A 58 -7.45 11.02 0.48
N LYS A 59 -8.54 10.39 0.94
CA LYS A 59 -8.85 10.22 2.38
C LYS A 59 -7.75 9.46 3.11
N LEU A 60 -7.21 8.38 2.52
CA LEU A 60 -6.11 7.61 3.11
C LEU A 60 -4.87 8.48 3.33
N LEU A 61 -4.43 9.21 2.30
CA LEU A 61 -3.23 10.04 2.35
C LEU A 61 -3.41 11.23 3.29
N GLN A 62 -4.59 11.86 3.27
CA GLN A 62 -4.93 12.97 4.16
C GLN A 62 -4.93 12.54 5.62
N LEU A 63 -5.62 11.45 5.97
CA LEU A 63 -5.67 10.95 7.34
C LEU A 63 -4.33 10.40 7.83
N ALA A 64 -3.49 9.91 6.92
CA ALA A 64 -2.15 9.42 7.25
C ALA A 64 -1.09 10.54 7.30
N ASP A 65 -1.45 11.78 6.97
CA ASP A 65 -0.54 12.93 6.84
C ASP A 65 0.65 12.64 5.90
N VAL A 66 0.34 12.10 4.71
CA VAL A 66 1.34 11.75 3.69
C VAL A 66 1.11 12.58 2.44
N ASP A 67 2.14 13.31 2.00
CA ASP A 67 2.12 14.08 0.76
C ASP A 67 1.88 13.13 -0.45
N PRO A 68 0.79 13.34 -1.22
CA PRO A 68 0.41 12.47 -2.34
C PRO A 68 1.42 12.48 -3.48
N THR A 69 2.31 13.47 -3.55
CA THR A 69 3.34 13.65 -4.58
C THR A 69 4.65 12.94 -4.26
N LEU A 70 4.80 12.37 -3.06
CA LEU A 70 5.97 11.56 -2.71
C LEU A 70 6.04 10.32 -3.61
N ARG A 71 7.24 10.00 -4.06
CA ARG A 71 7.54 8.71 -4.71
C ARG A 71 7.62 7.60 -3.66
N PRO A 72 7.35 6.33 -4.02
CA PRO A 72 7.42 5.22 -3.07
C PRO A 72 8.75 5.11 -2.31
N THR A 73 9.88 5.45 -2.96
CA THR A 73 11.22 5.45 -2.36
C THR A 73 11.45 6.57 -1.35
N GLN A 74 10.58 7.58 -1.32
CA GLN A 74 10.61 8.70 -0.36
C GLN A 74 9.71 8.43 0.85
N LEU A 75 8.94 7.34 0.85
CA LEU A 75 8.12 6.95 1.99
C LEU A 75 8.99 6.33 3.08
N SER A 76 8.91 6.90 4.29
CA SER A 76 9.59 6.39 5.47
C SER A 76 8.79 5.28 6.15
N VAL A 77 9.40 4.62 7.13
CA VAL A 77 8.69 3.63 7.97
C VAL A 77 7.57 4.28 8.77
N SER A 78 7.69 5.56 9.18
CA SER A 78 6.62 6.27 9.86
C SER A 78 5.44 6.57 8.93
N HIS A 79 5.69 6.91 7.65
CA HIS A 79 4.61 7.03 6.67
C HIS A 79 3.86 5.70 6.51
N PHE A 80 4.59 4.58 6.42
CA PHE A 80 3.95 3.27 6.34
C PHE A 80 3.17 2.91 7.61
N LYS A 81 3.66 3.29 8.79
CA LYS A 81 2.89 3.15 10.03
C LYS A 81 1.54 3.86 9.93
N SER A 82 1.55 5.16 9.60
CA SER A 82 0.32 5.96 9.48
C SER A 82 -0.62 5.41 8.41
N LEU A 83 -0.09 5.04 7.23
CA LEU A 83 -0.88 4.44 6.15
C LEU A 83 -1.53 3.13 6.59
N CYS A 84 -0.80 2.26 7.29
CA CYS A 84 -1.34 0.99 7.79
C CYS A 84 -2.41 1.22 8.86
N ASP A 85 -2.19 2.16 9.78
CA ASP A 85 -3.14 2.48 10.86
C ASP A 85 -4.46 3.04 10.30
N VAL A 86 -4.39 3.91 9.29
CA VAL A 86 -5.59 4.47 8.62
C VAL A 86 -6.28 3.42 7.76
N TYR A 87 -5.52 2.68 6.95
CA TYR A 87 -6.10 1.64 6.09
C TYR A 87 -6.76 0.54 6.92
N ARG A 88 -6.21 0.21 8.10
CA ARG A 88 -6.85 -0.72 9.04
C ARG A 88 -8.25 -0.25 9.43
N LYS A 89 -8.40 1.02 9.83
CA LYS A 89 -9.71 1.59 10.19
C LYS A 89 -10.70 1.52 9.01
N MET A 90 -10.23 1.81 7.80
CA MET A 90 -11.06 1.67 6.59
C MET A 90 -11.49 0.21 6.34
N CYS A 91 -10.63 -0.76 6.60
CA CYS A 91 -10.99 -2.19 6.52
C CYS A 91 -11.92 -2.64 7.65
N ASP A 92 -11.83 -2.03 8.83
CA ASP A 92 -12.76 -2.31 9.92
C ASP A 92 -14.18 -1.76 9.61
N GLU A 93 -14.27 -0.66 8.83
CA GLU A 93 -15.52 -0.09 8.30
C GLU A 93 -16.10 -0.91 7.13
N ASP A 94 -15.26 -1.39 6.20
CA ASP A 94 -15.64 -2.28 5.10
C ASP A 94 -14.73 -3.52 5.06
N PRO A 95 -15.18 -4.67 5.60
CA PRO A 95 -14.39 -5.91 5.60
C PRO A 95 -14.01 -6.42 4.20
N HIS A 96 -14.77 -6.07 3.16
CA HIS A 96 -14.46 -6.50 1.79
C HIS A 96 -13.24 -5.78 1.22
N LEU A 97 -12.90 -4.62 1.74
CA LEU A 97 -11.76 -3.83 1.30
C LEU A 97 -10.42 -4.58 1.51
N PHE A 98 -10.31 -5.36 2.58
CA PHE A 98 -9.11 -6.15 2.81
C PHE A 98 -8.99 -7.32 1.83
N ALA A 99 -10.10 -7.92 1.41
CA ALA A 99 -10.13 -8.98 0.41
C ALA A 99 -9.99 -8.46 -1.04
N TYR A 100 -10.28 -7.18 -1.29
CA TYR A 100 -10.23 -6.58 -2.62
C TYR A 100 -8.87 -6.78 -3.31
N ASN A 101 -8.92 -7.21 -4.57
CA ASN A 101 -7.77 -7.41 -5.44
C ASN A 101 -7.99 -6.73 -6.80
N PHE A 102 -7.31 -5.61 -7.03
CA PHE A 102 -7.44 -4.85 -8.28
C PHE A 102 -7.10 -5.65 -9.55
N ARG A 103 -6.29 -6.73 -9.44
CA ARG A 103 -5.96 -7.57 -10.60
C ARG A 103 -7.17 -8.33 -11.11
N GLU A 104 -8.09 -8.73 -10.22
CA GLU A 104 -9.32 -9.41 -10.60
C GLU A 104 -10.27 -8.44 -11.31
N GLU A 105 -10.40 -7.22 -10.79
CA GLU A 105 -11.17 -6.14 -11.44
C GLU A 105 -10.64 -5.84 -12.86
N LEU A 106 -9.33 -5.82 -13.04
CA LEU A 106 -8.70 -5.63 -14.35
C LEU A 106 -9.01 -6.78 -15.33
N LYS A 107 -8.95 -8.05 -14.88
CA LYS A 107 -9.27 -9.22 -15.72
C LYS A 107 -10.71 -9.18 -16.22
N GLN A 108 -11.65 -8.89 -15.32
CA GLN A 108 -13.07 -8.79 -15.65
C GLN A 108 -13.35 -7.68 -16.68
N LYS A 109 -12.58 -6.59 -16.66
CA LYS A 109 -12.69 -5.52 -17.65
C LYS A 109 -12.12 -5.91 -19.02
N SER A 110 -11.03 -6.68 -19.07
CA SER A 110 -10.51 -7.18 -20.34
C SER A 110 -11.46 -8.18 -21.00
N GLU A 111 -12.08 -9.06 -20.21
CA GLU A 111 -13.03 -10.07 -20.72
C GLU A 111 -14.32 -9.43 -21.26
N LYS A 112 -14.80 -8.34 -20.65
CA LYS A 112 -15.97 -7.59 -21.15
C LYS A 112 -15.71 -6.74 -22.40
N ARG A 113 -14.44 -6.58 -22.80
CA ARG A 113 -14.03 -5.76 -23.95
C ARG A 113 -13.61 -6.58 -25.17
N GLY A 114 -13.45 -7.90 -25.01
CA GLY A 114 -13.23 -8.85 -26.11
C GLY A 114 -14.54 -9.43 -26.58
#